data_AF-A0A349E0K2-F1
#
_entry.id   AF-A0A349E0K2-F1
#
_cell.length_a   1.000
_cell.length_b   1.000
_cell.length_c   1.000
_cell.angle_alpha   90.00
_cell.angle_beta   90.00
_cell.angle_gamma   90.00
#
_symmetry.space_group_name_H-M   'P 1'
#
loop_
_entity.id
_entity.type
_entity.pdbx_description
1 polymer ?
#
loop_
_entity_poly.entity_id
_entity_poly.type
_entity_poly.pdbx_seq_one_letter_code
_entity_poly.pdbx_strand_id
1 'polypeptide(L)'
;MLKKYTLNDIGIPEMEVVDQIQGLNEILGKYESYIPGEEMNQLVWHNDTTQTTIYYVDDFIIDLSYFIIEYAQEAHVQKAIANIETKIKLFTQEQILDKLKDTQKSVQEYALFIKRLAVTLSESHDYDEALFEVFCTALKSPSELVRFHTIFALSYLNWLEFVPFLEKLIPLEKDPDVKNAMQRLVEGYQKFLT
;
A
#
# COMPACT_ATOMS: atom_id res chain seq x y z
N MET A 1 1.97 13.24 12.66
CA MET A 1 1.76 11.78 12.49
C MET A 1 1.16 11.55 11.13
N LEU A 2 1.25 10.35 10.59
CA LEU A 2 0.65 10.05 9.30
C LEU A 2 0.08 8.63 9.25
N LYS A 3 -0.96 8.43 8.44
CA LYS A 3 -1.61 7.13 8.24
C LYS A 3 -1.95 6.91 6.78
N LYS A 4 -1.79 5.68 6.32
CA LYS A 4 -2.11 5.24 4.96
C LYS A 4 -3.38 4.39 4.94
N TYR A 5 -4.25 4.64 3.96
CA TYR A 5 -5.50 3.92 3.76
C TYR A 5 -5.66 3.53 2.30
N THR A 6 -6.11 2.30 2.03
CA THR A 6 -6.29 1.84 0.64
C THR A 6 -7.79 1.80 0.29
N LEU A 7 -8.12 2.08 -0.97
CA LEU A 7 -9.51 2.22 -1.42
C LEU A 7 -10.18 0.85 -1.57
N ASN A 8 -11.42 0.69 -1.13
CA ASN A 8 -12.21 -0.50 -1.48
C ASN A 8 -12.90 -0.29 -2.83
N ASP A 9 -12.12 -0.44 -3.89
CA ASP A 9 -12.48 -0.25 -5.30
C ASP A 9 -12.82 -1.56 -6.02
N ILE A 10 -12.88 -2.67 -5.30
CA ILE A 10 -13.05 -3.99 -5.91
C ILE A 10 -14.41 -4.06 -6.62
N GLY A 11 -14.37 -4.27 -7.93
CA GLY A 11 -15.55 -4.33 -8.78
C GLY A 11 -16.15 -2.96 -9.13
N ILE A 12 -15.47 -1.85 -8.78
CA ILE A 12 -15.84 -0.50 -9.17
C ILE A 12 -15.09 -0.13 -10.46
N PRO A 13 -15.78 0.32 -11.52
CA PRO A 13 -15.11 0.81 -12.72
C PRO A 13 -14.18 1.99 -12.45
N GLU A 14 -13.04 2.05 -13.13
CA GLU A 14 -12.03 3.11 -12.96
C GLU A 14 -12.62 4.53 -13.06
N MET A 15 -13.49 4.77 -14.04
CA MET A 15 -14.17 6.06 -14.20
C MET A 15 -15.03 6.43 -13.00
N GLU A 16 -15.68 5.46 -12.36
CA GLU A 16 -16.49 5.70 -11.16
C GLU A 16 -15.58 6.01 -9.95
N VAL A 17 -14.41 5.37 -9.84
CA VAL A 17 -13.40 5.72 -8.82
C VAL A 17 -12.92 7.16 -9.01
N VAL A 18 -12.63 7.56 -10.25
CA VAL A 18 -12.24 8.94 -10.58
C VAL A 18 -13.34 9.93 -10.20
N ASP A 19 -14.59 9.64 -10.53
CA ASP A 19 -15.73 10.49 -10.16
C ASP A 19 -15.89 10.61 -8.64
N GLN A 20 -15.70 9.52 -7.90
CA GLN A 20 -15.74 9.52 -6.43
C GLN A 20 -14.61 10.39 -5.84
N ILE A 21 -13.40 10.29 -6.38
CA ILE A 21 -12.25 11.12 -5.95
C ILE A 21 -12.51 12.59 -6.24
N GLN A 22 -13.02 12.93 -7.43
CA GLN A 22 -13.38 14.31 -7.76
C GLN A 22 -14.49 14.84 -6.86
N GLY A 23 -15.46 13.99 -6.51
CA GLY A 23 -16.55 14.27 -5.59
C GLY A 23 -16.10 14.61 -4.17
N LEU A 24 -14.88 14.25 -3.76
CA LEU A 24 -14.32 14.69 -2.48
C LEU A 24 -14.14 16.20 -2.41
N ASN A 25 -14.04 16.89 -3.55
CA ASN A 25 -13.93 18.36 -3.56
C ASN A 25 -15.16 19.07 -2.98
N GLU A 26 -16.32 18.42 -3.01
CA GLU A 26 -17.56 18.94 -2.40
C GLU A 26 -17.49 18.94 -0.87
N ILE A 27 -16.59 18.15 -0.29
CA ILE A 27 -16.56 17.80 1.14
C ILE A 27 -15.30 18.35 1.80
N LEU A 28 -14.16 18.16 1.15
CA LEU A 28 -12.85 18.61 1.60
C LEU A 28 -12.53 20.04 1.10
N GLY A 29 -13.34 20.58 0.20
CA GLY A 29 -12.96 21.73 -0.62
C GLY A 29 -12.14 21.31 -1.83
N LYS A 30 -11.84 22.23 -2.75
CA LYS A 30 -11.00 21.91 -3.91
C LYS A 30 -9.60 21.53 -3.45
N TYR A 31 -9.01 20.51 -4.08
CA TYR A 31 -7.60 20.22 -3.87
C TYR A 31 -6.76 21.46 -4.21
N GLU A 32 -5.73 21.70 -3.41
CA GLU A 32 -4.88 22.89 -3.52
C GLU A 32 -3.74 22.69 -4.51
N SER A 33 -3.29 21.44 -4.67
CA SER A 33 -2.24 21.09 -5.61
C SER A 33 -2.46 19.74 -6.26
N TYR A 34 -2.10 19.66 -7.53
CA TYR A 34 -1.86 18.43 -8.27
C TYR A 34 -0.36 18.32 -8.53
N ILE A 35 0.23 17.20 -8.11
CA ILE A 35 1.66 16.93 -8.26
C ILE A 35 1.78 15.75 -9.24
N PRO A 36 2.08 16.01 -10.53
CA PRO A 36 2.37 14.94 -11.46
C PRO A 36 3.78 14.39 -11.22
N GLY A 37 3.93 13.08 -11.41
CA GLY A 37 5.23 12.41 -11.32
C GLY A 37 5.35 11.30 -12.36
N GLU A 38 6.58 10.89 -12.63
CA GLU A 38 6.85 9.72 -13.50
C GLU A 38 6.42 8.40 -12.83
N GLU A 39 6.40 8.39 -11.50
CA GLU A 39 6.15 7.20 -10.67
C GLU A 39 4.78 7.24 -9.99
N MET A 40 4.29 8.44 -9.66
CA MET A 40 3.02 8.62 -8.97
C MET A 40 2.43 10.00 -9.24
N ASN A 41 1.11 10.09 -9.19
CA ASN A 41 0.38 11.34 -9.17
C ASN A 41 -0.20 11.60 -7.78
N GLN A 42 -0.28 12.87 -7.38
CA GLN A 42 -0.87 13.24 -6.09
C GLN A 42 -1.88 14.37 -6.20
N LEU A 43 -3.00 14.24 -5.49
CA LEU A 43 -3.94 15.33 -5.21
C LEU A 43 -3.87 15.66 -3.72
N VAL A 44 -3.76 16.95 -3.38
CA VAL A 44 -3.54 17.37 -1.99
C VAL A 44 -4.65 18.30 -1.53
N TRP A 45 -5.27 17.98 -0.40
CA TRP A 45 -6.22 18.83 0.31
C TRP A 45 -5.61 19.26 1.64
N HIS A 46 -5.59 20.56 1.91
CA HIS A 46 -5.20 21.09 3.21
C HIS A 46 -6.41 21.58 3.99
N ASN A 47 -6.39 21.39 5.30
CA ASN A 47 -7.40 21.95 6.19
C ASN A 47 -6.71 22.67 7.36
N ASP A 48 -6.67 23.99 7.29
CA ASP A 48 -6.08 24.85 8.32
C ASP A 48 -6.74 24.67 9.70
N THR A 49 -8.05 24.37 9.73
CA THR A 49 -8.80 24.26 10.99
C THR A 49 -8.44 23.00 11.75
N THR A 50 -8.29 21.88 11.04
CA THR A 50 -7.92 20.59 11.64
C THR A 50 -6.42 20.33 11.60
N GLN A 51 -5.63 21.20 10.95
CA GLN A 51 -4.20 20.97 10.68
C GLN A 51 -3.97 19.55 10.11
N THR A 52 -4.80 19.20 9.13
CA THR A 52 -4.72 17.91 8.43
C THR A 52 -4.41 18.16 6.97
N THR A 53 -3.51 17.35 6.42
CA THR A 53 -3.27 17.29 4.99
C THR A 53 -3.64 15.90 4.50
N ILE A 54 -4.48 15.84 3.48
CA ILE A 54 -4.92 14.59 2.85
C ILE A 54 -4.28 14.55 1.47
N TYR A 55 -3.60 13.45 1.17
CA TYR A 55 -3.05 13.17 -0.14
C TYR A 55 -3.80 11.97 -0.69
N TYR A 56 -4.33 12.09 -1.91
CA TYR A 56 -4.63 10.93 -2.73
C TYR A 56 -3.41 10.66 -3.58
N VAL A 57 -2.89 9.43 -3.53
CA VAL A 57 -1.74 8.99 -4.30
C VAL A 57 -2.21 7.93 -5.28
N ASP A 58 -1.89 8.14 -6.55
CA ASP A 58 -2.02 7.16 -7.60
C ASP A 58 -0.63 6.65 -7.97
N ASP A 59 -0.27 5.47 -7.46
CA ASP A 59 1.10 4.92 -7.50
C ASP A 59 1.21 3.88 -8.63
N PHE A 60 1.90 4.26 -9.70
CA PHE A 60 2.08 3.42 -10.89
C PHE A 60 3.15 2.34 -10.71
N ILE A 61 4.04 2.49 -9.71
CA ILE A 61 5.08 1.49 -9.43
C ILE A 61 4.43 0.21 -8.91
N ILE A 62 3.47 0.36 -7.99
CA ILE A 62 2.77 -0.76 -7.39
C ILE A 62 1.36 -0.95 -7.94
N ASP A 63 0.91 -0.15 -8.90
CA ASP A 63 -0.44 -0.25 -9.49
C ASP A 63 -1.50 -0.30 -8.37
N LEU A 64 -1.49 0.73 -7.53
CA LEU A 64 -2.38 0.86 -6.39
C LEU A 64 -2.56 2.33 -6.01
N SER A 65 -3.80 2.79 -5.91
CA SER A 65 -4.09 4.09 -5.33
C SER A 65 -4.39 3.99 -3.83
N TYR A 66 -4.02 5.02 -3.07
CA TYR A 66 -4.23 5.08 -1.62
C TYR A 66 -4.29 6.52 -1.12
N PHE A 67 -4.79 6.70 0.11
CA PHE A 67 -4.77 7.96 0.81
C PHE A 67 -3.64 7.99 1.83
N ILE A 68 -2.95 9.12 1.93
CA ILE A 68 -2.10 9.49 3.05
C ILE A 68 -2.80 10.60 3.82
N ILE A 69 -2.93 10.46 5.14
CA ILE A 69 -3.47 11.50 5.99
C ILE A 69 -2.41 11.90 7.00
N GLU A 70 -1.91 13.13 6.87
CA GLU A 70 -1.06 13.79 7.85
C GLU A 70 -1.92 14.54 8.86
N TYR A 71 -1.61 14.39 10.14
CA TYR A 71 -2.41 14.99 11.21
C TYR A 71 -1.59 15.30 12.46
N ALA A 72 -2.01 16.34 13.17
CA ALA A 72 -1.46 16.75 14.46
C ALA A 72 -2.13 16.00 15.65
N GLN A 73 -3.41 15.68 15.55
CA GLN A 73 -4.19 15.03 16.62
C GLN A 73 -5.04 13.87 16.09
N GLU A 74 -5.09 12.76 16.83
CA GLU A 74 -5.80 11.54 16.41
C GLU A 74 -7.30 11.78 16.16
N ALA A 75 -7.96 12.69 16.91
CA ALA A 75 -9.36 13.02 16.65
C ALA A 75 -9.60 13.60 15.24
N HIS A 76 -8.59 14.27 14.66
CA HIS A 76 -8.70 14.85 13.32
C HIS A 76 -8.58 13.81 12.22
N VAL A 77 -7.79 12.74 12.41
CA VAL A 77 -7.69 11.66 11.43
C VAL A 77 -9.03 10.95 11.27
N GLN A 78 -9.76 10.72 12.36
CA GLN A 78 -11.08 10.09 12.32
C GLN A 78 -12.10 10.92 11.54
N LYS A 79 -12.05 12.26 11.69
CA LYS A 79 -12.90 13.17 10.91
C LYS A 79 -12.52 13.16 9.42
N ALA A 80 -11.23 13.14 9.10
CA ALA A 80 -10.75 13.07 7.71
C ALA A 80 -11.20 11.77 7.04
N ILE A 81 -11.05 10.63 7.73
CA ILE A 81 -11.52 9.32 7.28
C ILE A 81 -13.03 9.36 7.04
N ALA A 82 -13.81 9.83 8.01
CA ALA A 82 -15.26 9.92 7.88
C ALA A 82 -15.69 10.78 6.67
N ASN A 83 -14.98 11.87 6.39
CA ASN A 83 -15.22 12.70 5.22
C ASN A 83 -14.90 11.94 3.91
N ILE A 84 -13.79 11.22 3.83
CA ILE A 84 -13.44 10.40 2.66
C ILE A 84 -14.49 9.29 2.44
N GLU A 85 -14.89 8.62 3.52
CA GLU A 85 -15.83 7.49 3.50
C GLU A 85 -17.26 7.84 3.07
N THR A 86 -17.60 9.13 3.00
CA THR A 86 -18.86 9.57 2.40
C THR A 86 -18.95 9.30 0.89
N LYS A 87 -17.80 9.19 0.21
CA LYS A 87 -17.71 8.95 -1.24
C LYS A 87 -16.96 7.66 -1.56
N ILE A 88 -15.93 7.33 -0.78
CA ILE A 88 -15.00 6.23 -1.08
C ILE A 88 -14.86 5.35 0.15
N LYS A 89 -15.25 4.08 0.03
CA LYS A 89 -15.00 3.10 1.09
C LYS A 89 -13.51 2.85 1.22
N LEU A 90 -13.01 2.81 2.46
CA LEU A 90 -11.62 2.48 2.75
C LEU A 90 -11.51 1.08 3.35
N PHE A 91 -10.39 0.41 3.10
CA PHE A 91 -10.03 -0.82 3.79
C PHE A 91 -9.30 -0.53 5.10
N THR A 92 -9.71 -1.22 6.16
CA THR A 92 -8.90 -1.33 7.38
C THR A 92 -7.86 -2.45 7.22
N GLN A 93 -6.79 -2.40 8.03
CA GLN A 93 -5.80 -3.48 8.08
C GLN A 93 -6.44 -4.84 8.42
N GLU A 94 -7.38 -4.87 9.37
CA GLU A 94 -8.10 -6.08 9.75
C GLU A 94 -8.89 -6.66 8.56
N GLN A 95 -9.61 -5.82 7.83
CA GLN A 95 -10.33 -6.25 6.62
C GLN A 95 -9.39 -6.79 5.54
N ILE A 96 -8.21 -6.18 5.37
CA ILE A 96 -7.18 -6.69 4.43
C ILE A 96 -6.69 -8.06 4.87
N LEU A 97 -6.39 -8.25 6.15
CA LEU A 97 -5.93 -9.53 6.70
C LEU A 97 -7.01 -10.61 6.57
N ASP A 98 -8.27 -10.29 6.83
CA ASP A 98 -9.37 -11.24 6.66
C ASP A 98 -9.58 -11.62 5.20
N LYS A 99 -9.35 -10.67 4.27
CA LYS A 99 -9.29 -10.99 2.86
C LYS A 99 -8.10 -11.91 2.58
N LEU A 100 -6.90 -11.67 3.07
CA LEU A 100 -5.76 -12.56 2.81
C LEU A 100 -5.96 -14.00 3.33
N LYS A 101 -6.82 -14.22 4.32
CA LYS A 101 -7.18 -15.56 4.84
C LYS A 101 -8.20 -16.31 3.98
N ASP A 102 -9.00 -15.62 3.18
CA ASP A 102 -10.07 -16.28 2.39
C ASP A 102 -9.51 -16.97 1.14
N THR A 103 -9.78 -18.26 1.05
CA THR A 103 -9.19 -19.23 0.12
C THR A 103 -9.80 -19.21 -1.28
N GLN A 104 -10.90 -18.48 -1.50
CA GLN A 104 -11.59 -18.43 -2.79
C GLN A 104 -11.06 -17.34 -3.75
N LYS A 105 -9.97 -16.67 -3.39
CA LYS A 105 -9.42 -15.56 -4.18
C LYS A 105 -8.74 -16.01 -5.45
N SER A 106 -8.89 -15.19 -6.48
CA SER A 106 -7.98 -15.23 -7.62
C SER A 106 -6.56 -14.86 -7.20
N VAL A 107 -5.59 -15.28 -8.00
CA VAL A 107 -4.17 -14.95 -7.83
C VAL A 107 -3.97 -13.42 -7.84
N GLN A 108 -4.70 -12.72 -8.70
CA GLN A 108 -4.66 -11.26 -8.85
C GLN A 108 -5.19 -10.56 -7.60
N GLU A 109 -6.34 -11.00 -7.07
CA GLU A 109 -6.88 -10.43 -5.83
C GLU A 109 -5.94 -10.66 -4.65
N TYR A 110 -5.34 -11.85 -4.54
CA TYR A 110 -4.39 -12.13 -3.49
C TYR A 110 -3.17 -11.20 -3.57
N ALA A 111 -2.57 -11.04 -4.76
CA ALA A 111 -1.46 -10.11 -4.99
C ALA A 111 -1.85 -8.66 -4.65
N LEU A 112 -3.06 -8.23 -5.04
CA LEU A 112 -3.57 -6.89 -4.71
C LEU A 112 -3.66 -6.68 -3.20
N PHE A 113 -4.20 -7.63 -2.44
CA PHE A 113 -4.28 -7.51 -0.99
C PHE A 113 -2.92 -7.54 -0.28
N ILE A 114 -1.92 -8.23 -0.84
CA ILE A 114 -0.53 -8.16 -0.34
C ILE A 114 0.03 -6.74 -0.50
N LYS A 115 -0.15 -6.13 -1.68
CA LYS A 115 0.27 -4.74 -1.92
C LYS A 115 -0.42 -3.78 -0.95
N ARG A 116 -1.75 -3.92 -0.77
CA ARG A 116 -2.54 -3.11 0.15
C ARG A 116 -2.04 -3.20 1.58
N LEU A 117 -1.75 -4.43 2.05
CA LEU A 117 -1.20 -4.64 3.38
C LEU A 117 0.13 -3.90 3.56
N ALA A 118 1.06 -4.04 2.62
CA ALA A 118 2.35 -3.38 2.72
C ALA A 118 2.24 -1.85 2.75
N VAL A 119 1.38 -1.25 1.91
CA VAL A 119 1.13 0.19 1.94
C VAL A 119 0.61 0.64 3.30
N THR A 120 -0.36 -0.07 3.89
CA THR A 120 -0.89 0.29 5.22
C THR A 120 0.14 0.18 6.34
N LEU A 121 1.15 -0.68 6.19
CA LEU A 121 2.19 -0.92 7.18
C LEU A 121 3.44 -0.06 6.97
N SER A 122 3.63 0.54 5.80
CA SER A 122 4.84 1.29 5.44
C SER A 122 5.16 2.50 6.31
N GLU A 123 4.20 2.93 7.15
CA GLU A 123 4.41 3.97 8.18
C GLU A 123 5.07 3.46 9.45
N SER A 124 4.94 2.17 9.72
CA SER A 124 5.49 1.53 10.90
C SER A 124 6.82 0.89 10.55
N HIS A 125 7.90 1.48 11.06
CA HIS A 125 9.20 0.80 11.07
C HIS A 125 9.27 -0.33 12.12
N ASP A 126 8.24 -0.46 12.95
CA ASP A 126 8.17 -1.54 13.92
C ASP A 126 7.88 -2.85 13.20
N TYR A 127 8.84 -3.77 13.31
CA TYR A 127 8.70 -5.15 12.87
C TYR A 127 7.56 -5.85 13.62
N ASP A 128 6.72 -6.57 12.87
CA ASP A 128 5.67 -7.43 13.40
C ASP A 128 5.82 -8.84 12.82
N GLU A 129 6.10 -9.81 13.69
CA GLU A 129 6.34 -11.20 13.32
C GLU A 129 5.11 -11.85 12.64
N ALA A 130 3.90 -11.55 13.11
CA ALA A 130 2.69 -12.12 12.53
C ALA A 130 2.47 -11.60 11.10
N LEU A 131 2.74 -10.31 10.86
CA LEU A 131 2.66 -9.70 9.54
C LEU A 131 3.81 -10.15 8.63
N PHE A 132 5.01 -10.32 9.17
CA PHE A 132 6.15 -10.88 8.45
C PHE A 132 5.84 -12.28 7.87
N GLU A 133 5.17 -13.15 8.65
CA GLU A 133 4.78 -14.48 8.19
C GLU A 133 3.75 -14.45 7.05
N VAL A 134 2.88 -13.44 6.99
CA VAL A 134 1.96 -13.23 5.86
C VAL A 134 2.75 -13.04 4.57
N PHE A 135 3.76 -12.16 4.57
CA PHE A 135 4.60 -11.93 3.40
C PHE A 135 5.49 -13.14 3.07
N CYS A 136 6.04 -13.82 4.07
CA CYS A 136 6.81 -15.06 3.85
C CYS A 136 5.96 -16.16 3.20
N THR A 137 4.69 -16.25 3.56
CA THR A 137 3.73 -17.15 2.92
C THR A 137 3.49 -16.76 1.46
N ALA A 138 3.29 -15.46 1.19
CA ALA A 138 3.10 -14.97 -0.16
C ALA A 138 4.34 -15.17 -1.06
N LEU A 139 5.56 -15.00 -0.53
CA LEU A 139 6.82 -15.30 -1.23
C LEU A 139 7.02 -16.79 -1.55
N LYS A 140 6.31 -17.69 -0.88
CA LYS A 140 6.30 -19.13 -1.17
C LYS A 140 5.16 -19.54 -2.11
N SER A 141 4.35 -18.59 -2.58
CA SER A 141 3.24 -18.86 -3.49
C SER A 141 3.73 -19.57 -4.76
N PRO A 142 2.98 -20.55 -5.29
CA PRO A 142 3.31 -21.17 -6.57
C PRO A 142 3.24 -20.17 -7.74
N SER A 143 2.49 -19.07 -7.60
CA SER A 143 2.36 -18.04 -8.63
C SER A 143 3.53 -17.05 -8.60
N GLU A 144 4.24 -16.92 -9.72
CA GLU A 144 5.27 -15.90 -9.92
C GLU A 144 4.73 -14.48 -9.75
N LEU A 145 3.50 -14.22 -10.20
CA LEU A 145 2.83 -12.93 -10.04
C LEU A 145 2.72 -12.52 -8.57
N VAL A 146 2.29 -13.44 -7.71
CA VAL A 146 2.20 -13.17 -6.26
C VAL A 146 3.59 -12.93 -5.67
N ARG A 147 4.57 -13.77 -6.00
CA ARG A 147 5.94 -13.61 -5.49
C ARG A 147 6.53 -12.26 -5.93
N PHE A 148 6.38 -11.91 -7.21
CA PHE A 148 6.82 -10.64 -7.78
C PHE A 148 6.20 -9.45 -7.06
N HIS A 149 4.87 -9.36 -6.99
CA HIS A 149 4.20 -8.25 -6.29
C HIS A 149 4.51 -8.22 -4.80
N THR A 150 4.75 -9.36 -4.17
CA THR A 150 5.18 -9.40 -2.77
C THR A 150 6.54 -8.72 -2.61
N ILE A 151 7.52 -8.99 -3.49
CA ILE A 151 8.84 -8.35 -3.43
C ILE A 151 8.73 -6.83 -3.58
N PHE A 152 7.93 -6.35 -4.53
CA PHE A 152 7.68 -4.91 -4.68
C PHE A 152 6.99 -4.33 -3.45
N ALA A 153 6.01 -5.03 -2.89
CA ALA A 153 5.34 -4.60 -1.66
C ALA A 153 6.35 -4.50 -0.50
N LEU A 154 7.31 -5.43 -0.41
CA LEU A 154 8.33 -5.41 0.64
C LEU A 154 9.23 -4.18 0.58
N SER A 155 9.51 -3.59 -0.59
CA SER A 155 10.36 -2.39 -0.67
C SER A 155 9.77 -1.16 0.04
N TYR A 156 8.50 -1.21 0.44
CA TYR A 156 7.83 -0.15 1.20
C TYR A 156 7.94 -0.35 2.73
N LEU A 157 8.30 -1.54 3.23
CA LEU A 157 8.31 -1.84 4.66
C LEU A 157 9.66 -1.55 5.35
N ASN A 158 10.76 -1.63 4.61
CA ASN A 158 12.12 -1.49 5.14
C ASN A 158 12.47 -2.44 6.31
N TRP A 159 11.77 -3.58 6.43
CA TRP A 159 12.05 -4.60 7.44
C TRP A 159 13.26 -5.44 7.04
N LEU A 160 14.38 -5.22 7.73
CA LEU A 160 15.67 -5.87 7.45
C LEU A 160 15.64 -7.38 7.73
N GLU A 161 14.68 -7.85 8.51
CA GLU A 161 14.42 -9.27 8.81
C GLU A 161 14.14 -10.08 7.53
N PHE A 162 13.70 -9.43 6.44
CA PHE A 162 13.53 -10.10 5.15
C PHE A 162 14.88 -10.46 4.48
N VAL A 163 15.98 -9.78 4.79
CA VAL A 163 17.29 -10.05 4.15
C VAL A 163 17.71 -11.52 4.27
N PRO A 164 17.86 -12.12 5.47
CA PRO A 164 18.27 -13.52 5.59
C PRO A 164 17.23 -14.50 5.05
N PHE A 165 15.95 -14.11 4.97
CA PHE A 165 14.90 -14.92 4.36
C PHE A 165 15.04 -14.95 2.83
N LEU A 166 15.18 -13.79 2.21
CA LEU A 166 15.32 -13.63 0.76
C LEU A 166 16.62 -14.27 0.27
N GLU A 167 17.73 -14.12 0.98
CA GLU A 167 19.01 -14.76 0.64
C GLU A 167 18.91 -16.29 0.56
N LYS A 168 18.07 -16.92 1.40
CA LYS A 168 17.81 -18.36 1.34
C LYS A 168 16.87 -18.74 0.19
N LEU A 169 16.00 -17.83 -0.23
CA LEU A 169 14.98 -18.08 -1.26
C LEU A 169 15.53 -17.86 -2.68
N ILE A 170 16.40 -16.88 -2.89
CA ILE A 170 16.99 -16.51 -4.19
C ILE A 170 17.62 -17.71 -4.94
N PRO A 171 18.38 -18.62 -4.32
CA PRO A 171 18.95 -19.78 -5.01
C PRO A 171 17.89 -20.78 -5.50
N LEU A 172 16.70 -20.77 -4.91
CA LEU A 172 15.59 -21.68 -5.21
C LEU A 172 14.60 -21.10 -6.23
N GLU A 173 14.62 -19.79 -6.42
CA GLU A 173 13.74 -19.12 -7.39
C GLU A 173 14.12 -19.49 -8.82
N LYS A 174 13.10 -19.89 -9.59
CA LYS A 174 13.22 -20.36 -10.97
C LYS A 174 12.85 -19.29 -11.97
N ASP A 175 11.95 -18.38 -11.58
CA ASP A 175 11.56 -17.27 -12.43
C ASP A 175 12.66 -16.19 -12.40
N PRO A 176 13.23 -15.81 -13.56
CA PRO A 176 14.35 -14.88 -13.62
C PRO A 176 13.98 -13.46 -13.17
N ASP A 177 12.74 -13.03 -13.40
CA ASP A 177 12.28 -11.67 -13.07
C ASP A 177 12.04 -11.54 -11.57
N VAL A 178 11.38 -12.53 -10.96
CA VAL A 178 11.23 -12.65 -9.51
C VAL A 178 12.60 -12.73 -8.84
N LYS A 179 13.51 -13.56 -9.37
CA LYS A 179 14.87 -13.70 -8.82
C LYS A 179 15.64 -12.40 -8.84
N ASN A 180 15.62 -11.69 -9.96
CA ASN A 180 16.27 -10.38 -10.11
C ASN A 180 15.65 -9.34 -9.17
N ALA A 181 14.33 -9.33 -9.03
CA ALA A 181 13.65 -8.44 -8.08
C ALA A 181 14.08 -8.72 -6.63
N MET A 182 14.15 -10.00 -6.21
CA MET A 182 14.64 -10.37 -4.87
C MET A 182 16.08 -9.90 -4.64
N GLN A 183 16.96 -10.10 -5.63
CA GLN A 183 18.37 -9.69 -5.54
C GLN A 183 18.49 -8.17 -5.38
N ARG A 184 17.77 -7.40 -6.19
CA ARG A 184 17.74 -5.92 -6.10
C ARG A 184 17.22 -5.44 -4.75
N LEU A 185 16.20 -6.08 -4.20
CA LEU A 185 15.65 -5.73 -2.89
C LEU A 185 16.70 -5.96 -1.78
N VAL A 186 17.39 -7.12 -1.80
CA VAL A 186 18.46 -7.43 -0.85
C VAL A 186 19.61 -6.43 -0.97
N GLU A 187 20.07 -6.14 -2.19
CA GLU A 187 21.11 -5.12 -2.44
C GLU A 187 20.67 -3.73 -1.94
N GLY A 188 19.39 -3.38 -2.12
CA GLY A 188 18.79 -2.16 -1.61
C GLY A 188 18.87 -2.08 -0.08
N TYR A 189 18.43 -3.13 0.62
CA TYR A 189 18.51 -3.21 2.08
C TYR A 189 19.94 -3.19 2.62
N GLN A 190 20.89 -3.83 1.95
CA GLN A 190 22.29 -3.83 2.37
C GLN A 190 22.91 -2.43 2.32
N LYS A 191 22.47 -1.54 1.41
CA LYS A 191 22.92 -0.13 1.39
C LYS A 191 22.46 0.67 2.61
N PHE A 192 21.38 0.28 3.27
CA PHE A 192 20.92 0.90 4.52
C PHE A 192 21.66 0.40 5.76
N LEU A 193 22.38 -0.72 5.65
CA LEU A 193 23.16 -1.33 6.73
C LEU A 193 24.61 -0.82 6.80
N THR A 194 25.08 -0.09 5.79
CA THR A 194 26.43 0.48 5.67
C THR A 194 26.46 1.96 5.99
#